data_AF-A0A5M5BZ89-F1
#
_entry.id   AF-A0A5M5BZ89-F1
#
_cell.length_a   1.000
_cell.length_b   1.000
_cell.length_c   1.000
_cell.angle_alpha   90.00
_cell.angle_beta   90.00
_cell.angle_gamma   90.00
#
_symmetry.space_group_name_H-M   'P 1'
#
loop_
_entity.id
_entity.type
_entity.pdbx_description
1 polymer ?
#
loop_
_entity_poly.entity_id
_entity_poly.type
_entity_poly.pdbx_seq_one_letter_code
_entity_poly.pdbx_strand_id
1 'polypeptide(L)'
;MSTFSDKFDNHWKCIPYAMATLTSSDGFMILFHLLRRGYTDGDKTTCAISNKELADVMGTSISSVRRAIDTLKQLNLISCSQNKGALCTFYVNWSEIRAIHKVSSQISDKGWVYLRGLCLNSEVRPISAIPLTILNDVVRQYPHTSLNM
;
A
#
# COMPACT_ATOMS: atom_id res chain seq x y z
N MET A 1 10.31 -31.45 12.30
CA MET A 1 10.81 -30.55 11.24
C MET A 1 9.68 -29.58 10.94
N SER A 2 9.82 -28.31 11.30
CA SER A 2 8.79 -27.30 10.96
C SER A 2 8.74 -27.16 9.45
N THR A 3 7.60 -27.46 8.85
CA THR A 3 7.38 -27.29 7.43
C THR A 3 7.39 -25.80 7.10
N PHE A 4 7.67 -25.46 5.85
CA PHE A 4 7.67 -24.09 5.32
C PHE A 4 6.40 -23.29 5.71
N SER A 5 5.31 -23.98 6.04
CA SER A 5 4.04 -23.48 6.57
C SER A 5 4.15 -22.72 7.91
N ASP A 6 4.99 -23.16 8.86
CA ASP A 6 5.02 -22.61 10.23
C ASP A 6 5.70 -21.22 10.32
N LYS A 7 6.37 -20.78 9.25
CA LYS A 7 6.96 -19.43 9.16
C LYS A 7 6.00 -18.37 8.63
N PHE A 8 4.81 -18.77 8.17
CA PHE A 8 3.80 -17.89 7.57
C PHE A 8 2.52 -17.73 8.40
N ASP A 9 2.44 -18.37 9.57
CA ASP A 9 1.26 -18.37 10.46
C ASP A 9 1.05 -17.08 11.27
N ASN A 10 1.69 -15.97 10.89
CA ASN A 10 1.33 -14.66 11.42
C ASN A 10 1.27 -13.62 10.30
N HIS A 11 0.09 -13.58 9.67
CA HIS A 11 -0.55 -12.45 9.01
C HIS A 11 0.32 -11.65 8.00
N TRP A 12 0.15 -11.98 6.71
CA TRP A 12 0.22 -11.05 5.57
C TRP A 12 1.36 -10.01 5.60
N LYS A 13 2.60 -10.46 5.37
CA LYS A 13 3.75 -9.60 5.00
C LYS A 13 4.05 -9.58 3.50
N CYS A 14 3.12 -10.06 2.67
CA CYS A 14 3.16 -9.76 1.25
C CYS A 14 2.46 -8.44 1.05
N ILE A 15 3.21 -7.36 0.85
CA ILE A 15 2.64 -6.17 0.21
C ILE A 15 2.09 -6.66 -1.13
N PRO A 16 0.77 -6.56 -1.38
CA PRO A 16 0.23 -6.96 -2.66
C PRO A 16 1.03 -6.27 -3.77
N TYR A 17 1.43 -6.98 -4.83
CA TYR A 17 2.09 -6.40 -6.01
C TYR A 17 1.39 -5.11 -6.48
N ALA A 18 0.07 -5.12 -6.34
CA ALA A 18 -0.85 -4.00 -6.39
C ALA A 18 -0.39 -2.66 -5.79
N MET A 19 0.32 -2.69 -4.68
CA MET A 19 0.78 -1.46 -4.03
C MET A 19 2.04 -0.93 -4.69
N ALA A 20 2.92 -1.79 -5.20
CA ALA A 20 4.10 -1.37 -5.94
C ALA A 20 3.74 -0.57 -7.20
N THR A 21 2.55 -0.81 -7.77
CA THR A 21 2.08 -0.12 -8.99
C THR A 21 1.30 1.17 -8.70
N LEU A 22 0.67 1.30 -7.52
CA LEU A 22 -0.12 2.48 -7.13
C LEU A 22 0.68 3.58 -6.43
N THR A 23 1.88 3.29 -5.91
CA THR A 23 2.76 4.30 -5.30
C THR A 23 4.11 4.39 -6.01
N SER A 24 4.89 5.44 -5.71
CA SER A 24 6.31 5.50 -6.10
C SER A 24 7.14 4.41 -5.43
N SER A 25 8.35 4.16 -5.94
CA SER A 25 9.34 3.28 -5.32
C SER A 25 9.58 3.64 -3.85
N ASP A 26 9.70 4.94 -3.55
CA ASP A 26 9.87 5.43 -2.18
C ASP A 26 8.66 5.11 -1.31
N GLY A 27 7.43 5.30 -1.81
CA GLY A 27 6.23 4.97 -1.04
C GLY A 27 6.08 3.47 -0.80
N PHE A 28 6.47 2.63 -1.78
CA PHE A 28 6.49 1.18 -1.61
C PHE A 28 7.50 0.78 -0.52
N MET A 29 8.71 1.34 -0.57
CA MET A 29 9.75 1.10 0.42
C MET A 29 9.34 1.57 1.82
N ILE A 30 8.65 2.69 1.95
CA ILE A 30 8.09 3.16 3.22
C ILE A 30 7.08 2.14 3.75
N LEU A 31 6.07 1.75 2.96
CA LEU A 31 5.10 0.74 3.37
C LEU A 31 5.78 -0.56 3.80
N PHE A 32 6.78 -1.01 3.06
CA PHE A 32 7.58 -2.17 3.42
C PHE A 32 8.27 -2.01 4.77
N HIS A 33 8.91 -0.87 5.04
CA HIS A 33 9.55 -0.63 6.33
C HIS A 33 8.55 -0.55 7.48
N LEU A 34 7.38 0.08 7.26
CA LEU A 34 6.31 0.15 8.26
C LEU A 34 5.76 -1.24 8.60
N LEU A 35 5.54 -2.10 7.60
CA LEU A 35 5.06 -3.47 7.81
C LEU A 35 6.13 -4.40 8.41
N ARG A 36 7.40 -4.20 8.04
CA ARG A 36 8.51 -5.00 8.56
C ARG A 36 8.80 -4.70 10.03
N ARG A 37 8.72 -3.42 10.43
CA ARG A 37 9.08 -2.93 11.77
C ARG A 37 7.87 -2.74 12.69
N GLY A 38 6.68 -2.62 12.12
CA GLY A 38 5.47 -2.32 12.85
C GLY A 38 5.00 -3.47 13.73
N TYR A 39 4.33 -3.11 14.81
CA TYR A 39 3.56 -4.03 15.62
C TYR A 39 2.17 -4.20 15.01
N THR A 40 1.77 -5.45 14.80
CA THR A 40 0.46 -5.80 14.25
C THR A 40 -0.36 -6.55 15.29
N ASP A 41 -1.55 -6.05 15.59
CA ASP A 41 -2.56 -6.69 16.42
C ASP A 41 -3.89 -6.71 15.65
N GLY A 42 -4.28 -7.89 15.18
CA GLY A 42 -5.38 -8.07 14.23
C GLY A 42 -5.22 -7.21 12.97
N ASP A 43 -6.22 -6.36 12.71
CA ASP A 43 -6.27 -5.44 11.57
C ASP A 43 -5.62 -4.08 11.83
N LYS A 44 -4.77 -3.98 12.85
CA LYS A 44 -4.08 -2.74 13.21
C LYS A 44 -2.58 -2.94 13.15
N THR A 45 -1.91 -2.26 12.22
CA THR A 45 -0.45 -2.18 12.20
C THR A 45 -0.01 -0.76 12.50
N THR A 46 0.86 -0.63 13.51
CA THR A 46 1.43 0.66 13.92
C THR A 46 2.94 0.60 13.94
N CYS A 47 3.60 1.69 13.55
CA CYS A 47 5.06 1.77 13.54
C CYS A 47 5.51 3.18 13.93
N ALA A 48 6.35 3.29 14.95
CA ALA A 48 6.95 4.55 15.36
C ALA A 48 8.35 4.70 14.73
N ILE A 49 8.54 5.68 13.85
CA ILE A 49 9.82 5.94 13.17
C ILE A 49 9.92 7.42 12.78
N SER A 50 11.13 7.97 12.75
CA SER A 50 11.36 9.35 12.28
C SER A 50 11.54 9.40 10.76
N ASN A 51 11.22 10.55 10.14
CA ASN A 51 11.47 10.73 8.70
C ASN A 51 12.97 10.67 8.36
N LYS A 52 13.84 11.05 9.30
CA LYS A 52 15.30 10.92 9.14
C LYS A 52 15.71 9.46 9.07
N GLU A 53 15.23 8.65 10.01
CA GLU A 53 15.55 7.22 10.03
C GLU A 53 15.00 6.48 8.81
N LEU A 54 13.80 6.84 8.34
CA LEU A 54 13.28 6.36 7.05
C LEU A 54 14.21 6.72 5.88
N ALA A 55 14.68 7.97 5.83
CA ALA A 55 15.59 8.42 4.78
C ALA A 55 16.93 7.65 4.82
N ASP A 56 17.49 7.48 6.00
CA ASP A 56 18.76 6.76 6.22
C ASP A 56 18.66 5.30 5.78
N VAL A 57 17.57 4.60 6.13
CA VAL A 57 17.43 3.16 5.81
C VAL A 57 17.05 2.90 4.36
N MET A 58 16.42 3.88 3.70
CA MET A 58 16.08 3.83 2.27
C MET A 58 17.21 4.34 1.38
N GLY A 59 18.24 5.00 1.94
CA GLY A 59 19.29 5.65 1.16
C GLY A 59 18.78 6.79 0.28
N THR A 60 17.78 7.54 0.74
CA THR A 60 17.15 8.64 -0.02
C THR A 60 17.10 9.94 0.80
N SER A 61 16.61 11.02 0.22
CA SER A 61 16.49 12.30 0.93
C SER A 61 15.25 12.35 1.83
N ILE A 62 15.33 13.11 2.94
CA ILE A 62 14.15 13.37 3.80
C ILE A 62 13.01 14.01 3.01
N SER A 63 13.32 14.84 2.01
CA SER A 63 12.34 15.47 1.12
C SER A 63 11.59 14.44 0.28
N SER A 64 12.29 13.42 -0.24
CA SER A 64 11.70 12.30 -0.97
C SER A 64 10.78 11.48 -0.06
N VAL A 65 11.23 11.17 1.16
CA VAL A 65 10.42 10.49 2.18
C VAL A 65 9.15 11.26 2.49
N ARG A 66 9.24 12.57 2.75
CA ARG A 66 8.06 13.41 3.02
C ARG A 66 7.05 13.38 1.87
N ARG A 67 7.52 13.57 0.64
CA ARG A 67 6.65 13.52 -0.56
C ARG A 67 5.97 12.16 -0.70
N ALA A 68 6.70 11.07 -0.49
CA ALA A 68 6.15 9.73 -0.54
C ALA A 68 5.12 9.48 0.58
N ILE A 69 5.38 9.95 1.81
CA ILE A 69 4.40 9.90 2.91
C ILE A 69 3.13 10.66 2.54
N ASP A 70 3.24 11.84 1.96
CA ASP A 70 2.08 12.65 1.56
C ASP A 70 1.24 11.92 0.49
N THR A 71 1.88 11.31 -0.52
CA THR A 71 1.18 10.46 -1.49
C THR A 71 0.51 9.25 -0.84
N LEU A 72 1.19 8.54 0.07
CA LEU A 72 0.60 7.39 0.77
C LEU A 72 -0.60 7.78 1.65
N LYS A 73 -0.58 8.98 2.24
CA LYS A 73 -1.72 9.53 2.98
C LYS A 73 -2.88 9.90 2.06
N GLN A 74 -2.59 10.50 0.90
CA GLN A 74 -3.62 10.81 -0.11
C GLN A 74 -4.25 9.55 -0.69
N LEU A 75 -3.46 8.48 -0.89
CA LEU A 75 -3.95 7.15 -1.26
C LEU A 75 -4.66 6.41 -0.10
N ASN A 76 -4.79 7.03 1.07
CA ASN A 76 -5.40 6.46 2.27
C ASN A 76 -4.75 5.14 2.73
N LEU A 77 -3.48 4.90 2.38
CA LEU A 77 -2.77 3.67 2.71
C LEU A 77 -2.16 3.73 4.10
N ILE A 78 -1.80 4.93 4.54
CA ILE A 78 -1.30 5.20 5.88
C ILE A 78 -1.95 6.46 6.43
N SER A 79 -2.01 6.54 7.76
CA SER A 79 -2.14 7.79 8.49
C SER A 79 -0.96 7.93 9.44
N CYS A 80 -0.73 9.14 9.96
CA CYS A 80 0.36 9.36 10.88
C CYS A 80 0.03 10.43 11.93
N SER A 81 0.50 10.21 13.15
CA SER A 81 0.41 11.16 14.26
C SER A 81 1.81 11.55 14.72
N GLN A 82 2.09 12.84 14.74
CA GLN A 82 3.37 13.34 15.22
C GLN A 82 3.46 13.16 16.74
N ASN A 83 4.54 12.53 17.21
CA ASN A 83 4.83 12.37 18.63
C ASN A 83 5.70 13.53 19.13
N LYS A 84 6.12 13.47 20.40
CA LYS A 84 7.12 14.41 20.93
C LYS A 84 8.42 14.33 20.11
N GLY A 85 8.88 15.47 19.61
CA GLY A 85 10.12 15.58 18.82
C GLY A 85 9.96 15.19 17.35
N ALA A 86 10.96 14.46 16.81
CA ALA A 86 11.02 14.06 15.40
C ALA A 86 10.37 12.70 15.10
N LEU A 87 9.84 12.02 16.12
CA LEU A 87 9.23 10.70 15.99
C LEU A 87 7.78 10.82 15.50
N CYS A 88 7.38 9.94 14.58
CA CYS A 88 6.03 9.87 14.06
C CYS A 88 5.48 8.45 14.24
N THR A 89 4.25 8.30 14.73
CA THR A 89 3.56 7.01 14.73
C THR A 89 2.74 6.90 13.46
N PHE A 90 3.06 5.92 12.63
CA PHE A 90 2.31 5.57 11.43
C PHE A 90 1.31 4.47 11.73
N TYR A 91 0.17 4.52 11.06
CA TYR A 91 -0.88 3.52 11.09
C TYR A 91 -1.16 3.06 9.67
N VAL A 92 -1.12 1.75 9.43
CA VAL A 92 -1.44 1.18 8.12
C VAL A 92 -2.95 0.98 8.01
N ASN A 93 -3.54 1.41 6.89
CA ASN A 93 -4.95 1.22 6.61
C ASN A 93 -5.18 -0.09 5.85
N TRP A 94 -5.40 -1.18 6.60
CA TRP A 94 -5.65 -2.50 6.02
C TRP A 94 -6.96 -2.59 5.23
N SER A 95 -7.96 -1.77 5.55
CA SER A 95 -9.22 -1.72 4.79
C SER A 95 -8.98 -1.26 3.35
N GLU A 96 -8.17 -0.21 3.18
CA GLU A 96 -7.81 0.32 1.87
C GLU A 96 -6.97 -0.70 1.09
N ILE A 97 -5.97 -1.30 1.74
CA ILE A 97 -5.13 -2.34 1.13
C ILE A 97 -5.97 -3.53 0.65
N ARG A 98 -6.95 -3.99 1.44
CA ARG A 98 -7.86 -5.06 1.05
C ARG A 98 -8.77 -4.66 -0.11
N ALA A 99 -9.27 -3.43 -0.13
CA ALA A 99 -10.08 -2.94 -1.24
C ALA A 99 -9.29 -2.92 -2.55
N ILE A 100 -8.05 -2.43 -2.51
CA ILE A 100 -7.11 -2.48 -3.63
C ILE A 100 -6.89 -3.93 -4.08
N HIS A 101 -6.54 -4.80 -3.12
CA HIS A 101 -6.29 -6.21 -3.42
C HIS A 101 -7.50 -6.87 -4.09
N LYS A 102 -8.72 -6.65 -3.57
CA LYS A 102 -9.96 -7.22 -4.10
C LYS A 102 -10.21 -6.82 -5.55
N VAL A 103 -10.07 -5.54 -5.91
CA VAL A 103 -10.28 -5.11 -7.30
C VAL A 103 -9.15 -5.65 -8.18
N SER A 104 -7.93 -5.55 -7.68
CA SER A 104 -6.75 -5.93 -8.45
C SER A 104 -6.61 -7.39 -8.82
N SER A 105 -7.05 -8.30 -7.96
CA SER A 105 -6.95 -9.74 -8.20
C SER A 105 -7.90 -10.21 -9.30
N GLN A 106 -8.83 -9.36 -9.72
CA GLN A 106 -9.85 -9.64 -10.73
C GLN A 106 -9.56 -8.99 -12.09
N ILE A 107 -8.47 -8.22 -12.21
CA ILE A 107 -8.15 -7.46 -13.43
C ILE A 107 -6.80 -7.85 -14.04
N SER A 108 -6.71 -7.75 -15.36
CA SER A 108 -5.46 -7.93 -16.11
C SER A 108 -4.47 -6.77 -15.89
N ASP A 109 -3.22 -6.92 -16.35
CA ASP A 109 -2.22 -5.84 -16.34
C ASP A 109 -2.71 -4.55 -17.03
N LYS A 110 -3.52 -4.67 -18.08
CA LYS A 110 -4.16 -3.52 -18.74
C LYS A 110 -5.19 -2.84 -17.84
N GLY A 111 -6.03 -3.64 -17.16
CA GLY A 111 -6.98 -3.13 -16.16
C GLY A 111 -6.28 -2.45 -15.01
N TRP A 112 -5.11 -2.95 -14.62
CA TRP A 112 -4.24 -2.34 -13.64
C TRP A 112 -3.77 -0.95 -14.01
N VAL A 113 -3.27 -0.77 -15.24
CA VAL A 113 -2.85 0.56 -15.75
C VAL A 113 -4.04 1.53 -15.75
N TYR A 114 -5.23 1.05 -16.11
CA TYR A 114 -6.46 1.86 -16.07
C TYR A 114 -6.83 2.26 -14.63
N LEU A 115 -6.86 1.31 -13.70
CA LEU A 115 -7.15 1.56 -12.28
C LEU A 115 -6.15 2.54 -11.66
N ARG A 116 -4.86 2.41 -11.99
CA ARG A 116 -3.82 3.36 -11.60
C ARG A 116 -4.13 4.77 -12.11
N GLY A 117 -4.59 4.88 -13.35
CA GLY A 117 -5.06 6.14 -13.92
C GLY A 117 -6.21 6.76 -13.10
N LEU A 118 -7.17 5.97 -12.65
CA LEU A 118 -8.26 6.47 -11.79
C LEU A 118 -7.75 7.01 -10.44
N CYS A 119 -6.74 6.37 -9.85
CA CYS A 119 -6.17 6.78 -8.57
C CYS A 119 -5.18 7.95 -8.67
N LEU A 120 -4.51 8.14 -9.80
CA LEU A 120 -3.38 9.07 -9.93
C LEU A 120 -3.54 10.16 -11.02
N ASN A 121 -4.60 10.13 -11.85
CA ASN A 121 -4.80 11.15 -12.88
C ASN A 121 -5.36 12.45 -12.27
N SER A 122 -4.63 13.55 -12.50
CA SER A 122 -4.91 14.93 -12.07
C SER A 122 -4.89 15.15 -10.55
N GLU A 123 -5.40 14.21 -9.75
CA GLU A 123 -5.38 14.21 -8.30
C GLU A 123 -5.16 12.79 -7.77
N VAL A 124 -4.40 12.68 -6.69
CA VAL A 124 -4.19 11.41 -5.98
C VAL A 124 -5.42 11.12 -5.12
N ARG A 125 -6.10 10.00 -5.38
CA ARG A 125 -7.29 9.57 -4.62
C ARG A 125 -7.20 8.09 -4.23
N PRO A 126 -7.79 7.70 -3.09
CA PRO A 126 -7.83 6.30 -2.66
C PRO A 126 -8.83 5.49 -3.50
N ILE A 127 -8.69 4.15 -3.50
CA ILE A 127 -9.64 3.27 -4.19
C ILE A 127 -11.03 3.36 -3.55
N SER A 128 -11.09 3.58 -2.23
CA SER A 128 -12.34 3.76 -1.49
C SER A 128 -13.12 5.01 -1.89
N ALA A 129 -12.47 5.99 -2.54
CA ALA A 129 -13.15 7.17 -3.08
C ALA A 129 -13.70 6.96 -4.50
N ILE A 130 -13.39 5.83 -5.16
CA ILE A 130 -13.91 5.53 -6.49
C ILE A 130 -15.28 4.85 -6.35
N PRO A 131 -16.34 5.33 -7.04
CA PRO A 131 -17.65 4.70 -7.03
C PRO A 131 -17.59 3.21 -7.39
N LEU A 132 -18.31 2.38 -6.65
CA LEU A 132 -18.32 0.92 -6.85
C LEU A 132 -18.79 0.52 -8.27
N THR A 133 -19.67 1.32 -8.88
CA THR A 133 -20.08 1.13 -10.28
C THR A 133 -18.91 1.19 -11.23
N ILE A 134 -18.05 2.21 -11.09
CA ILE A 134 -16.83 2.36 -11.90
C ILE A 134 -15.87 1.20 -11.65
N LEU A 135 -15.64 0.83 -10.38
CA LEU A 135 -14.76 -0.30 -10.05
C LEU A 135 -15.26 -1.62 -10.65
N ASN A 136 -16.56 -1.87 -10.61
CA ASN A 136 -17.17 -3.04 -11.24
C ASN A 136 -17.04 -3.01 -12.76
N ASP A 137 -17.16 -1.83 -13.39
CA ASP A 137 -16.97 -1.69 -14.83
C ASP A 137 -15.53 -1.96 -15.24
N VAL A 138 -14.53 -1.52 -14.45
CA VAL A 138 -13.12 -1.88 -14.67
C VAL A 138 -12.92 -3.39 -14.64
N VAL A 139 -13.50 -4.09 -13.65
CA VAL A 139 -13.43 -5.56 -13.55
C VAL A 139 -14.06 -6.24 -14.77
N ARG A 140 -15.20 -5.74 -15.25
CA ARG A 140 -15.90 -6.28 -16.42
C ARG A 140 -15.16 -6.03 -17.73
N GLN A 141 -14.54 -4.85 -17.89
CA GLN A 141 -13.86 -4.45 -19.12
C GLN A 141 -12.47 -5.08 -19.24
N TYR A 142 -11.78 -5.29 -18.12
CA TYR A 142 -10.41 -5.79 -18.08
C TYR A 142 -10.25 -7.02 -17.19
N PRO A 143 -11.10 -8.06 -17.32
CA PRO A 143 -11.07 -9.19 -16.42
C PRO A 143 -9.71 -9.87 -16.46
N HIS A 144 -9.29 -10.40 -15.31
CA HIS A 144 -8.16 -11.32 -15.29
C HIS A 144 -8.60 -12.61 -15.96
N THR A 145 -8.28 -12.75 -17.25
CA THR A 145 -8.36 -14.04 -17.91
C THR A 145 -7.17 -14.86 -17.46
N SER A 146 -7.43 -15.92 -16.70
CA SER A 146 -6.52 -17.06 -16.55
C SER A 146 -6.42 -17.79 -17.91
N LEU A 147 -5.89 -17.10 -18.92
CA LEU A 147 -5.49 -17.73 -20.17
C LEU A 147 -4.15 -18.42 -19.91
N ASN A 148 -4.23 -19.74 -19.76
CA ASN A 148 -3.18 -20.76 -19.78
C ASN A 148 -2.47 -21.02 -18.44
N MET A 149 -3.04 -21.93 -17.64
CA MET A 149 -2.26 -23.03 -17.08
C MET A 149 -2.36 -24.21 -18.03
#